data_AF-A0A355R8E7-F1
#
_entry.id   AF-A0A355R8E7-F1
#
_cell.length_a   1.000
_cell.length_b   1.000
_cell.length_c   1.000
_cell.angle_alpha   90.00
_cell.angle_beta   90.00
_cell.angle_gamma   90.00
#
_symmetry.space_group_name_H-M   'P 1'
#
loop_
_entity.id
_entity.type
_entity.pdbx_description
1 polymer ?
#
loop_
_entity_poly.entity_id
_entity_poly.type
_entity_poly.pdbx_seq_one_letter_code
_entity_poly.pdbx_strand_id
1 'polypeptide(L)'
;MKPLTATLRLQFHSDFTLDHAVPLVPYFAQLGISHLYASPILKARAGSRHGYDVVDPTCVNPELGGEAALERLVAALRQHGMGLILDTVSNHMAVGGADNPWWQSLLAWGRRSPYAEFFDIQWHSSDPLLAGQLLLPFLGSDYGVALRNGEIPLQFDKQQGLLQVAHYAHRFPICPVDYGWILALSPEPALKVLAERFTALGDSATPLADSLPLQAELARLVREGADLESAVVAFDSRSEAGFKRLHLLLERQT
;
A
#
# COMPACT_ATOMS: atom_id res chain seq x y z
N MET A 1 -23.38 -18.75 26.61
CA MET A 1 -23.57 -17.52 25.81
C MET A 1 -25.05 -17.29 25.66
N LYS A 2 -25.53 -16.05 25.78
CA LYS A 2 -26.94 -15.68 25.57
C LYS A 2 -27.33 -16.00 24.11
N PRO A 3 -28.58 -16.43 23.84
CA PRO A 3 -29.07 -16.50 22.47
C PRO A 3 -29.06 -15.10 21.83
N LEU A 4 -28.96 -15.04 20.51
CA LEU A 4 -29.06 -13.77 19.78
C LEU A 4 -30.48 -13.22 19.89
N THR A 5 -30.66 -12.12 20.63
CA THR A 5 -31.97 -11.48 20.85
C THR A 5 -31.95 -9.98 20.61
N ALA A 6 -30.84 -9.31 20.95
CA ALA A 6 -30.63 -7.89 20.76
C ALA A 6 -29.16 -7.58 20.45
N THR A 7 -28.93 -6.74 19.45
CA THR A 7 -27.60 -6.26 19.04
C THR A 7 -27.41 -4.79 19.38
N LEU A 8 -26.19 -4.40 19.72
CA LEU A 8 -25.80 -2.99 19.86
C LEU A 8 -24.65 -2.69 18.92
N ARG A 9 -24.87 -1.78 17.96
CA ARG A 9 -23.84 -1.35 17.02
C ARG A 9 -22.86 -0.39 17.70
N LEU A 10 -21.57 -0.69 17.63
CA LEU A 10 -20.49 0.20 18.05
C LEU A 10 -19.63 0.60 16.85
N GLN A 11 -19.30 1.89 16.78
CA GLN A 11 -18.43 2.47 15.77
C GLN A 11 -17.03 2.62 16.35
N PHE A 12 -16.13 1.71 15.98
CA PHE A 12 -14.75 1.73 16.44
C PHE A 12 -13.87 2.62 15.57
N HIS A 13 -13.05 3.46 16.23
CA HIS A 13 -12.08 4.35 15.62
C HIS A 13 -11.06 4.79 16.69
N SER A 14 -10.00 5.53 16.35
CA SER A 14 -8.94 5.94 17.30
C SER A 14 -9.42 6.61 18.61
N ASP A 15 -10.60 7.26 18.61
CA ASP A 15 -11.12 7.94 19.81
C ASP A 15 -12.14 7.07 20.56
N PHE A 16 -12.59 5.96 19.96
CA PHE A 16 -13.43 4.95 20.58
C PHE A 16 -12.92 3.55 20.16
N THR A 17 -11.90 3.07 20.85
CA THR A 17 -11.21 1.82 20.54
C THR A 17 -11.90 0.60 21.15
N LEU A 18 -11.38 -0.60 20.90
CA LEU A 18 -11.89 -1.83 21.51
C LEU A 18 -11.79 -1.78 23.04
N ASP A 19 -10.71 -1.19 23.57
CA ASP A 19 -10.52 -0.99 25.02
C ASP A 19 -11.50 0.03 25.61
N HIS A 20 -11.92 1.05 24.86
CA HIS A 20 -12.96 1.98 25.33
C HIS A 20 -14.33 1.29 25.48
N ALA A 21 -14.60 0.22 24.72
CA ALA A 21 -15.84 -0.55 24.86
C ALA A 21 -15.82 -1.52 26.05
N VAL A 22 -14.65 -2.01 26.49
CA VAL A 22 -14.51 -2.96 27.62
C VAL A 22 -15.25 -2.50 28.89
N PRO A 23 -15.03 -1.28 29.44
CA PRO A 23 -15.69 -0.84 30.67
C PRO A 23 -17.21 -0.63 30.50
N LEU A 24 -17.73 -0.59 29.27
CA LEU A 24 -19.15 -0.42 28.98
C LEU A 24 -19.91 -1.75 28.89
N VAL A 25 -19.21 -2.88 28.75
CA VAL A 25 -19.82 -4.21 28.64
C VAL A 25 -20.79 -4.53 29.80
N PRO A 26 -20.47 -4.25 31.08
CA PRO A 26 -21.43 -4.49 32.17
C PRO A 26 -22.73 -3.70 32.01
N TYR A 27 -22.64 -2.44 31.55
CA TYR A 27 -23.81 -1.60 31.28
C TYR A 27 -24.65 -2.18 30.13
N PHE A 28 -24.02 -2.59 29.02
CA PHE A 28 -24.73 -3.23 27.91
C PHE A 28 -25.41 -4.53 28.32
N ALA A 29 -24.78 -5.32 29.19
CA ALA A 29 -25.34 -6.55 29.73
C ALA A 29 -26.59 -6.28 30.58
N GLN A 30 -26.55 -5.25 31.44
CA GLN A 30 -27.69 -4.81 32.26
C GLN A 30 -28.84 -4.24 31.41
N LEU A 31 -28.51 -3.54 30.33
CA LEU A 31 -29.49 -3.04 29.36
C LEU A 31 -30.23 -4.17 28.62
N GLY A 32 -29.71 -5.40 28.67
CA GLY A 32 -30.31 -6.58 28.03
C GLY A 32 -29.73 -6.92 26.66
N ILE A 33 -28.64 -6.26 26.26
CA ILE A 33 -27.95 -6.58 25.00
C ILE A 33 -27.38 -7.99 25.06
N SER A 34 -27.59 -8.76 23.98
CA SER A 34 -27.09 -10.12 23.85
C SER A 34 -25.75 -10.18 23.12
N HIS A 35 -25.57 -9.33 22.10
CA HIS A 35 -24.40 -9.31 21.24
C HIS A 35 -23.97 -7.87 20.95
N LEU A 36 -22.66 -7.60 21.00
CA LEU A 36 -22.13 -6.40 20.35
C LEU A 36 -22.04 -6.64 18.85
N TYR A 37 -22.42 -5.64 18.08
CA TYR A 37 -22.19 -5.58 16.64
C TYR A 37 -21.08 -4.56 16.38
N ALA A 38 -19.87 -5.02 16.10
CA ALA A 38 -18.73 -4.16 15.85
C ALA A 38 -18.72 -3.67 14.40
N SER A 39 -18.35 -2.40 14.18
CA SER A 39 -17.84 -1.95 12.87
C SER A 39 -16.61 -2.75 12.44
N PRO A 40 -16.17 -2.64 11.17
CA PRO A 40 -14.98 -3.34 10.70
C PRO A 40 -13.76 -3.06 11.59
N ILE A 41 -13.02 -4.12 11.91
CA ILE A 41 -11.87 -4.06 12.83
C ILE A 41 -10.54 -4.42 12.18
N LEU A 42 -10.54 -4.84 10.91
CA LEU A 42 -9.32 -5.09 10.15
C LEU A 42 -8.59 -3.77 9.88
N LYS A 43 -7.28 -3.84 9.62
CA LYS A 43 -6.45 -2.64 9.42
C LYS A 43 -6.94 -1.85 8.20
N ALA A 44 -7.44 -0.65 8.49
CA ALA A 44 -7.89 0.33 7.52
C ALA A 44 -6.84 1.44 7.36
N ARG A 45 -7.11 2.41 6.47
CA ARG A 45 -6.26 3.60 6.35
C ARG A 45 -6.04 4.26 7.71
N ALA A 46 -4.83 4.79 7.90
CA ALA A 46 -4.50 5.52 9.13
C ALA A 46 -5.49 6.68 9.34
N GLY A 47 -6.01 6.81 10.56
CA GLY A 47 -7.02 7.81 10.90
C GLY A 47 -8.45 7.51 10.41
N SER A 48 -8.72 6.34 9.81
CA SER A 48 -10.07 5.97 9.39
C SER A 48 -11.07 6.06 10.56
N ARG A 49 -12.26 6.60 10.28
CA ARG A 49 -13.36 6.75 11.23
C ARG A 49 -14.38 5.63 11.17
N HIS A 50 -14.26 4.74 10.18
CA HIS A 50 -15.30 3.77 9.86
C HIS A 50 -14.76 2.36 9.57
N GLY A 51 -13.50 2.21 9.15
CA GLY A 51 -12.84 0.91 8.95
C GLY A 51 -13.20 0.18 7.64
N TYR A 52 -13.99 0.79 6.76
CA TYR A 52 -14.40 0.16 5.48
C TYR A 52 -13.32 0.26 4.39
N ASP A 53 -12.38 1.17 4.56
CA ASP A 53 -11.23 1.40 3.70
C ASP A 53 -10.04 0.52 4.12
N VAL A 54 -10.24 -0.80 4.07
CA VAL A 54 -9.25 -1.82 4.46
C VAL A 54 -8.00 -1.73 3.60
N VAL A 55 -6.83 -1.69 4.24
CA VAL A 55 -5.51 -1.70 3.57
C VAL A 55 -4.73 -2.98 3.82
N ASP A 56 -5.06 -3.70 4.89
CA ASP A 56 -4.45 -4.98 5.23
C ASP A 56 -5.49 -5.87 5.95
N PRO A 57 -6.01 -6.92 5.27
CA PRO A 57 -7.03 -7.79 5.82
C PRO A 57 -6.45 -8.87 6.73
N THR A 58 -5.12 -8.92 6.93
CA THR A 58 -4.43 -9.98 7.67
C THR A 58 -4.26 -9.66 9.16
N CYS A 59 -4.55 -8.44 9.59
CA CYS A 59 -4.40 -8.03 10.98
C CYS A 59 -5.54 -7.13 11.48
N VAL A 60 -5.79 -7.19 12.79
CA VAL A 60 -6.67 -6.24 13.48
C VAL A 60 -6.00 -4.87 13.54
N ASN A 61 -6.77 -3.81 13.29
CA ASN A 61 -6.27 -2.45 13.21
C ASN A 61 -5.52 -2.03 14.49
N PRO A 62 -4.22 -1.70 14.40
CA PRO A 62 -3.44 -1.24 15.55
C PRO A 62 -4.00 0.03 16.22
N GLU A 63 -4.66 0.93 15.47
CA GLU A 63 -5.30 2.12 16.03
C GLU A 63 -6.50 1.79 16.93
N LEU A 64 -7.05 0.58 16.81
CA LEU A 64 -8.10 0.07 17.69
C LEU A 64 -7.55 -0.72 18.89
N GLY A 65 -6.22 -0.84 19.01
CA GLY A 65 -5.51 -1.61 20.03
C GLY A 65 -5.06 -3.01 19.57
N GLY A 66 -5.32 -3.38 18.30
CA GLY A 66 -4.88 -4.65 17.71
C GLY A 66 -5.55 -5.89 18.32
N GLU A 67 -4.98 -7.05 18.02
CA GLU A 67 -5.52 -8.36 18.45
C GLU A 67 -5.64 -8.47 19.97
N ALA A 68 -4.68 -7.95 20.71
CA ALA A 68 -4.70 -7.98 22.17
C ALA A 68 -5.91 -7.22 22.76
N ALA A 69 -6.33 -6.11 22.14
CA ALA A 69 -7.52 -5.37 22.57
C ALA A 69 -8.82 -6.11 22.20
N LEU A 70 -8.84 -6.79 21.06
CA LEU A 70 -9.94 -7.68 20.67
C LEU A 70 -10.11 -8.82 21.68
N GLU A 71 -9.02 -9.46 22.10
CA GLU A 71 -9.04 -10.51 23.12
C GLU A 71 -9.63 -10.02 24.44
N ARG A 72 -9.25 -8.82 24.89
CA ARG A 72 -9.80 -8.21 26.12
C ARG A 72 -11.30 -7.93 25.99
N LEU A 73 -11.74 -7.38 24.86
CA LEU A 73 -13.17 -7.14 24.60
C LEU A 73 -13.95 -8.45 24.58
N VAL A 74 -13.45 -9.46 23.89
CA VAL A 74 -14.10 -10.79 23.82
C VAL A 74 -14.14 -11.45 25.20
N ALA A 75 -13.08 -11.34 26.00
CA ALA A 75 -13.06 -11.85 27.37
C ALA A 75 -14.12 -11.17 28.25
N ALA A 76 -14.22 -9.84 28.20
CA ALA A 76 -15.23 -9.08 28.93
C ALA A 76 -16.66 -9.47 28.49
N LEU A 77 -16.92 -9.58 27.18
CA LEU A 77 -18.21 -10.03 26.66
C LEU A 77 -18.59 -11.42 27.19
N ARG A 78 -17.64 -12.35 27.15
CA ARG A 78 -17.84 -13.73 27.62
C ARG A 78 -18.15 -13.80 29.11
N GLN A 79 -17.53 -12.95 29.95
CA GLN A 79 -17.85 -12.86 31.39
C GLN A 79 -19.33 -12.51 31.64
N HIS A 80 -19.94 -11.73 30.75
CA HIS A 80 -21.37 -11.37 30.82
C HIS A 80 -22.27 -12.26 29.95
N GLY A 81 -21.73 -13.35 29.42
CA GLY A 81 -22.43 -14.27 28.52
C GLY A 81 -22.81 -13.64 27.18
N MET A 82 -22.29 -12.48 26.82
CA MET A 82 -22.58 -11.78 25.56
C MET A 82 -21.74 -12.35 24.40
N GLY A 83 -22.24 -12.20 23.18
CA GLY A 83 -21.49 -12.52 21.96
C GLY A 83 -20.97 -11.28 21.22
N LEU A 84 -20.23 -11.52 20.14
CA LEU A 84 -19.69 -10.50 19.24
C LEU A 84 -20.03 -10.87 17.80
N ILE A 85 -20.59 -9.91 17.06
CA ILE A 85 -20.82 -9.96 15.62
C ILE A 85 -19.87 -8.95 14.99
N LEU A 86 -19.07 -9.40 14.02
CA LEU A 86 -18.12 -8.56 13.31
C LEU A 86 -18.67 -8.17 11.94
N ASP A 87 -18.65 -6.88 11.64
CA ASP A 87 -18.80 -6.38 10.28
C ASP A 87 -17.54 -6.66 9.47
N THR A 88 -17.68 -7.18 8.25
CA THR A 88 -16.55 -7.57 7.39
C THR A 88 -16.69 -6.95 6.01
N VAL A 89 -15.55 -6.57 5.43
CA VAL A 89 -15.46 -5.93 4.11
C VAL A 89 -14.69 -6.85 3.18
N SER A 90 -15.41 -7.71 2.48
CA SER A 90 -14.81 -8.71 1.57
C SER A 90 -14.76 -8.25 0.11
N ASN A 91 -15.50 -7.22 -0.25
CA ASN A 91 -15.68 -6.81 -1.65
C ASN A 91 -14.53 -5.93 -2.17
N HIS A 92 -13.93 -5.09 -1.32
CA HIS A 92 -12.99 -4.07 -1.77
C HIS A 92 -11.91 -3.78 -0.73
N MET A 93 -10.82 -3.18 -1.20
CA MET A 93 -9.74 -2.62 -0.40
C MET A 93 -9.46 -1.19 -0.85
N ALA A 94 -8.88 -0.38 0.03
CA ALA A 94 -8.53 0.99 -0.29
C ALA A 94 -7.28 1.05 -1.19
N VAL A 95 -7.32 1.91 -2.21
CA VAL A 95 -6.23 2.12 -3.18
C VAL A 95 -5.73 3.56 -3.18
N GLY A 96 -4.48 3.76 -3.60
CA GLY A 96 -3.76 5.04 -3.51
C GLY A 96 -3.05 5.23 -2.16
N GLY A 97 -2.07 6.15 -2.10
CA GLY A 97 -1.17 6.24 -0.94
C GLY A 97 -0.11 5.13 -0.99
N ALA A 98 0.46 4.76 0.15
CA ALA A 98 1.50 3.72 0.29
C ALA A 98 1.19 2.66 1.36
N ASP A 99 -0.01 2.71 1.94
CA ASP A 99 -0.43 1.95 3.13
C ASP A 99 -1.01 0.56 2.82
N ASN A 100 -1.43 0.30 1.57
CA ASN A 100 -1.90 -1.00 1.11
C ASN A 100 -0.75 -1.77 0.40
N PRO A 101 -0.08 -2.73 1.07
CA PRO A 101 1.06 -3.45 0.51
C PRO A 101 0.70 -4.33 -0.69
N TRP A 102 -0.53 -4.86 -0.74
CA TRP A 102 -0.99 -5.69 -1.87
C TRP A 102 -1.15 -4.83 -3.13
N TRP A 103 -1.75 -3.65 -2.97
CA TRP A 103 -1.86 -2.67 -4.04
C TRP A 103 -0.49 -2.17 -4.51
N GLN A 104 0.41 -1.84 -3.58
CA GLN A 104 1.78 -1.40 -3.93
C GLN A 104 2.56 -2.48 -4.69
N SER A 105 2.42 -3.75 -4.28
CA SER A 105 3.03 -4.87 -5.01
C SER A 105 2.43 -5.02 -6.41
N LEU A 106 1.11 -4.87 -6.56
CA LEU A 106 0.44 -4.91 -7.86
C LEU A 106 0.94 -3.78 -8.77
N LEU A 107 1.07 -2.54 -8.26
CA LEU A 107 1.59 -1.42 -9.04
C LEU A 107 3.04 -1.64 -9.50
N ALA A 108 3.88 -2.24 -8.66
CA ALA A 108 5.29 -2.46 -8.99
C ALA A 108 5.51 -3.61 -9.98
N TRP A 109 4.67 -4.64 -9.94
CA TRP A 109 4.91 -5.90 -10.65
C TRP A 109 3.83 -6.25 -11.68
N GLY A 110 2.76 -5.47 -11.75
CA GLY A 110 1.58 -5.74 -12.57
C GLY A 110 1.08 -7.16 -12.37
N ARG A 111 0.88 -7.87 -13.48
CA ARG A 111 0.44 -9.28 -13.51
C ARG A 111 1.43 -10.28 -12.90
N ARG A 112 2.69 -9.88 -12.66
CA ARG A 112 3.68 -10.73 -11.97
C ARG A 112 3.57 -10.64 -10.45
N SER A 113 2.74 -9.72 -9.93
CA SER A 113 2.48 -9.64 -8.50
C SER A 113 1.72 -10.89 -8.01
N PRO A 114 2.04 -11.44 -6.83
CA PRO A 114 1.22 -12.47 -6.20
C PRO A 114 -0.19 -11.97 -5.85
N TYR A 115 -0.41 -10.66 -5.87
CA TYR A 115 -1.70 -10.02 -5.60
C TYR A 115 -2.45 -9.60 -6.87
N ALA A 116 -1.95 -9.93 -8.07
CA ALA A 116 -2.57 -9.52 -9.33
C ALA A 116 -4.04 -9.95 -9.45
N GLU A 117 -4.37 -11.16 -8.99
CA GLU A 117 -5.72 -11.74 -9.04
C GLU A 117 -6.56 -11.41 -7.79
N PHE A 118 -6.03 -10.64 -6.83
CA PHE A 118 -6.80 -10.16 -5.68
C PHE A 118 -7.62 -8.90 -6.01
N PHE A 119 -7.29 -8.22 -7.10
CA PHE A 119 -8.00 -7.04 -7.59
C PHE A 119 -8.64 -7.36 -8.93
N ASP A 120 -9.90 -6.95 -9.10
CA ASP A 120 -10.62 -7.12 -10.36
C ASP A 120 -10.16 -6.06 -11.38
N ILE A 121 -9.12 -6.39 -12.15
CA ILE A 121 -8.48 -5.50 -13.12
C ILE A 121 -8.73 -5.99 -14.54
N GLN A 122 -9.24 -5.10 -15.39
CA GLN A 122 -9.37 -5.35 -16.81
C GLN A 122 -8.04 -5.11 -17.54
N TRP A 123 -7.17 -6.12 -17.56
CA TRP A 123 -5.87 -6.07 -18.23
C TRP A 123 -5.97 -6.01 -19.77
N HIS A 124 -7.06 -6.52 -20.34
CA HIS A 124 -7.30 -6.54 -21.78
C HIS A 124 -8.23 -5.38 -22.17
N SER A 125 -7.67 -4.17 -22.19
CA SER A 125 -8.38 -3.01 -22.72
C SER A 125 -8.54 -3.13 -24.23
N SER A 126 -9.68 -2.65 -24.75
CA SER A 126 -9.88 -2.48 -26.20
C SER A 126 -9.15 -1.24 -26.74
N ASP A 127 -8.73 -0.33 -25.85
CA ASP A 127 -7.82 0.76 -26.16
C ASP A 127 -6.38 0.21 -26.21
N PRO A 128 -5.70 0.23 -27.36
CA PRO A 128 -4.32 -0.25 -27.49
C PRO A 128 -3.33 0.46 -26.55
N LEU A 129 -3.60 1.71 -26.16
CA LEU A 129 -2.74 2.47 -25.25
C LEU A 129 -2.81 1.95 -23.81
N LEU A 130 -3.87 1.21 -23.46
CA LEU A 130 -4.08 0.65 -22.13
C LEU A 130 -3.92 -0.87 -22.10
N ALA A 131 -3.47 -1.48 -23.19
CA ALA A 131 -3.29 -2.92 -23.28
C ALA A 131 -2.19 -3.38 -22.30
N GLY A 132 -2.58 -4.16 -21.28
CA GLY A 132 -1.65 -4.64 -20.25
C GLY A 132 -1.25 -3.59 -19.22
N GLN A 133 -1.84 -2.38 -19.25
CA GLN A 133 -1.60 -1.32 -18.27
C GLN A 133 -2.81 -1.12 -17.36
N LEU A 134 -2.56 -0.59 -16.17
CA LEU A 134 -3.59 -0.20 -15.21
C LEU A 134 -3.79 1.32 -15.25
N LEU A 135 -5.01 1.75 -15.58
CA LEU A 135 -5.39 3.17 -15.55
C LEU A 135 -5.61 3.66 -14.11
N LEU A 136 -4.88 4.69 -13.70
CA LEU A 136 -4.92 5.27 -12.36
C LEU A 136 -5.32 6.75 -12.40
N PRO A 137 -6.62 7.08 -12.19
CA PRO A 137 -7.14 8.43 -12.37
C PRO A 137 -6.87 9.34 -11.15
N PHE A 138 -5.60 9.57 -10.80
CA PHE A 138 -5.20 10.42 -9.67
C PHE A 138 -4.79 11.84 -10.05
N LEU A 139 -4.62 12.13 -11.34
CA LEU A 139 -4.17 13.44 -11.80
C LEU A 139 -5.35 14.41 -11.93
N GLY A 140 -5.16 15.64 -11.44
CA GLY A 140 -6.14 16.72 -11.59
C GLY A 140 -6.13 17.42 -12.95
N SER A 141 -5.13 17.12 -13.79
CA SER A 141 -4.94 17.67 -15.14
C SER A 141 -4.41 16.60 -16.08
N ASP A 142 -4.31 16.92 -17.38
CA ASP A 142 -3.72 16.04 -18.37
C ASP A 142 -2.31 15.57 -17.98
N TYR A 143 -2.01 14.29 -18.24
CA TYR A 143 -0.74 13.65 -17.90
C TYR A 143 0.48 14.45 -18.38
N GLY A 144 0.50 14.88 -19.64
CA GLY A 144 1.63 15.61 -20.21
C GLY A 144 1.87 16.96 -19.54
N VAL A 145 0.80 17.62 -19.05
CA VAL A 145 0.88 18.88 -18.30
C VAL A 145 1.42 18.62 -16.91
N ALA A 146 0.83 17.67 -16.18
CA ALA A 146 1.28 17.31 -14.82
C ALA A 146 2.75 16.86 -14.81
N LEU A 147 3.15 16.06 -15.80
CA LEU A 147 4.54 15.61 -15.95
C LEU A 147 5.46 16.81 -16.18
N ARG A 148 5.15 17.70 -17.14
CA ARG A 148 5.99 18.87 -17.45
C ARG A 148 6.11 19.86 -16.29
N ASN A 149 5.06 19.99 -15.49
CA ASN A 149 5.05 20.84 -14.30
C ASN A 149 5.87 20.26 -13.14
N GLY A 150 6.35 19.01 -13.26
CA GLY A 150 7.09 18.34 -12.19
C GLY A 150 6.19 17.86 -11.05
N GLU A 151 4.91 17.62 -11.31
CA GLU A 151 3.92 17.17 -10.31
C GLU A 151 3.99 15.67 -10.04
N ILE A 152 4.78 14.93 -10.83
CA ILE A 152 4.98 13.48 -10.75
C ILE A 152 6.47 13.17 -10.59
N PRO A 153 7.18 13.70 -9.55
CA PRO A 153 8.62 13.50 -9.43
C PRO A 153 8.97 12.04 -9.13
N LEU A 154 10.06 11.55 -9.74
CA LEU A 154 10.74 10.34 -9.32
C LEU A 154 11.44 10.59 -7.98
N GLN A 155 11.27 9.69 -7.02
CA GLN A 155 11.81 9.78 -5.67
C GLN A 155 12.36 8.44 -5.21
N PHE A 156 13.26 8.48 -4.24
CA PHE A 156 13.81 7.29 -3.59
C PHE A 156 13.46 7.28 -2.10
N ASP A 157 12.80 6.20 -1.65
CA ASP A 157 12.60 5.91 -0.24
C ASP A 157 13.86 5.23 0.33
N LYS A 158 14.63 5.99 1.13
CA LYS A 158 15.88 5.52 1.75
C LYS A 158 15.67 4.48 2.85
N GLN A 159 14.46 4.37 3.41
CA GLN A 159 14.16 3.37 4.44
C GLN A 159 13.89 2.02 3.77
N GLN A 160 13.03 2.02 2.75
CA GLN A 160 12.56 0.80 2.09
C GLN A 160 13.41 0.37 0.88
N GLY A 161 14.23 1.26 0.33
CA GLY A 161 15.01 0.97 -0.88
C GLY A 161 14.19 1.01 -2.17
N LEU A 162 13.11 1.80 -2.19
CA LEU A 162 12.15 1.85 -3.29
C LEU A 162 12.31 3.12 -4.13
N LEU A 163 12.45 2.97 -5.44
CA LEU A 163 12.19 4.03 -6.41
C LEU A 163 10.69 4.06 -6.73
N GLN A 164 10.12 5.25 -6.70
CA GLN A 164 8.69 5.50 -6.88
C GLN A 164 8.46 6.88 -7.48
N VAL A 165 7.38 7.07 -8.21
CA VAL A 165 6.88 8.42 -8.48
C VAL A 165 5.86 8.83 -7.42
N ALA A 166 5.90 10.10 -7.03
CA ALA A 166 4.98 10.67 -6.07
C ALA A 166 4.00 11.62 -6.75
N HIS A 167 2.75 11.66 -6.30
CA HIS A 167 1.81 12.74 -6.64
C HIS A 167 1.02 13.08 -5.40
N TYR A 168 1.29 14.24 -4.79
CA TYR A 168 0.80 14.60 -3.45
C TYR A 168 1.07 13.50 -2.41
N ALA A 169 0.02 12.91 -1.83
CA ALA A 169 0.11 11.81 -0.87
C ALA A 169 0.25 10.42 -1.52
N HIS A 170 0.02 10.31 -2.83
CA HIS A 170 0.07 9.03 -3.54
C HIS A 170 1.51 8.65 -3.87
N ARG A 171 1.78 7.35 -3.83
CA ARG A 171 3.05 6.74 -4.16
C ARG A 171 2.80 5.61 -5.15
N PHE A 172 3.53 5.64 -6.25
CA PHE A 172 3.46 4.65 -7.32
C PHE A 172 4.86 4.06 -7.49
N PRO A 173 5.09 2.83 -7.02
CA PRO A 173 6.41 2.21 -7.06
C PRO A 173 6.80 1.90 -8.50
N ILE A 174 8.08 2.11 -8.81
CA ILE A 174 8.67 1.68 -10.08
C ILE A 174 8.97 0.19 -9.99
N CYS A 175 8.75 -0.54 -11.09
CA CYS A 175 9.13 -1.93 -11.22
C CYS A 175 10.64 -2.10 -10.92
N PRO A 176 11.03 -3.00 -10.00
CA PRO A 176 12.45 -3.20 -9.68
C PRO A 176 13.33 -3.60 -10.87
N VAL A 177 12.76 -4.20 -11.93
CA VAL A 177 13.50 -4.48 -13.17
C VAL A 177 14.02 -3.19 -13.82
N ASP A 178 13.24 -2.11 -13.77
CA ASP A 178 13.60 -0.82 -14.37
C ASP A 178 14.59 0.00 -13.53
N TYR A 179 14.91 -0.43 -12.30
CA TYR A 179 15.91 0.25 -11.46
C TYR A 179 17.26 0.25 -12.17
N GLY A 180 17.58 -0.80 -12.93
CA GLY A 180 18.80 -0.87 -13.72
C GLY A 180 19.00 0.33 -14.63
N TRP A 181 17.94 0.80 -15.29
CA TRP A 181 18.03 1.97 -16.16
C TRP A 181 18.33 3.26 -15.38
N ILE A 182 17.70 3.42 -14.22
CA ILE A 182 17.88 4.61 -13.38
C ILE A 182 19.30 4.61 -12.79
N LEU A 183 19.69 3.51 -12.13
CA LEU A 183 20.97 3.38 -11.44
C LEU A 183 22.17 3.49 -12.39
N ALA A 184 22.04 3.05 -13.65
CA ALA A 184 23.11 3.17 -14.65
C ALA A 184 23.52 4.62 -14.96
N LEU A 185 22.66 5.61 -14.65
CA LEU A 185 22.97 7.03 -14.80
C LEU A 185 23.79 7.61 -13.64
N SER A 186 23.92 6.87 -12.52
CA SER A 186 24.77 7.30 -11.41
C SER A 186 26.25 7.23 -11.83
N PRO A 187 27.11 8.17 -11.38
CA PRO A 187 28.55 8.05 -11.56
C PRO A 187 29.16 6.90 -10.73
N GLU A 188 28.47 6.44 -9.68
CA GLU A 188 28.99 5.47 -8.71
C GLU A 188 29.14 4.05 -9.27
N PRO A 189 30.36 3.45 -9.24
CA PRO A 189 30.58 2.08 -9.71
C PRO A 189 29.70 1.05 -8.99
N ALA A 190 29.50 1.20 -7.68
CA ALA A 190 28.68 0.28 -6.89
C ALA A 190 27.21 0.27 -7.35
N LEU A 191 26.65 1.44 -7.68
CA LEU A 191 25.29 1.54 -8.19
C LEU A 191 25.16 0.99 -9.62
N LYS A 192 26.20 1.10 -10.45
CA LYS A 192 26.23 0.47 -11.78
C LYS A 192 26.25 -1.05 -11.72
N VAL A 193 27.04 -1.64 -10.80
CA VAL A 193 27.00 -3.10 -10.57
C VAL A 193 25.61 -3.55 -10.11
N LEU A 194 24.99 -2.77 -9.22
CA LEU A 194 23.64 -3.07 -8.77
C LEU A 194 22.60 -2.89 -9.88
N ALA A 195 22.83 -1.95 -10.81
CA ALA A 195 21.99 -1.73 -11.98
C ALA A 195 21.89 -2.97 -12.88
N GLU A 196 23.02 -3.63 -13.13
CA GLU A 196 23.07 -4.88 -13.91
C GLU A 196 22.25 -5.99 -13.23
N ARG A 197 22.35 -6.10 -11.89
CA ARG A 197 21.61 -7.10 -11.11
C ARG A 197 20.11 -6.85 -11.08
N PHE A 198 19.67 -5.58 -11.00
CA PHE A 198 18.26 -5.23 -11.14
C PHE A 198 17.73 -5.53 -12.54
N THR A 199 18.51 -5.22 -13.58
CA THR A 199 18.14 -5.53 -14.97
C THR A 199 17.95 -7.05 -15.17
N ALA A 200 18.84 -7.87 -14.58
CA ALA A 200 18.77 -9.32 -14.64
C ALA A 200 17.52 -9.93 -13.94
N LEU A 201 16.78 -9.16 -13.12
CA LEU A 201 15.49 -9.61 -12.59
C LEU A 201 14.43 -9.84 -13.68
N GLY A 202 14.62 -9.27 -14.88
CA GLY A 202 13.77 -9.55 -16.04
C GLY A 202 13.73 -11.04 -16.40
N ASP A 203 14.85 -11.73 -16.22
CA ASP A 203 15.02 -13.16 -16.54
C ASP A 203 14.78 -14.09 -15.34
N SER A 204 14.51 -13.53 -14.15
CA SER A 204 14.27 -14.32 -12.94
C SER A 204 12.91 -15.01 -12.96
N ALA A 205 12.88 -16.26 -12.47
CA ALA A 205 11.65 -17.01 -12.20
C ALA A 205 10.88 -16.49 -10.97
N THR A 206 11.58 -15.87 -10.00
CA THR A 206 11.02 -15.35 -8.74
C THR A 206 11.43 -13.89 -8.51
N PRO A 207 11.12 -12.99 -9.45
CA PRO A 207 11.69 -11.65 -9.53
C PRO A 207 11.37 -10.78 -8.30
N LEU A 208 10.19 -10.98 -7.69
CA LEU A 208 9.80 -10.27 -6.48
C LEU A 208 10.70 -10.67 -5.30
N ALA A 209 10.87 -11.97 -5.05
CA ALA A 209 11.71 -12.45 -3.95
C ALA A 209 13.18 -12.05 -4.15
N ASP A 210 13.66 -12.14 -5.40
CA ASP A 210 15.04 -11.81 -5.76
C ASP A 210 15.32 -10.30 -5.68
N SER A 211 14.29 -9.46 -5.83
CA SER A 211 14.42 -8.00 -5.72
C SER A 211 14.65 -7.51 -4.29
N LEU A 212 14.09 -8.19 -3.27
CA LEU A 212 14.16 -7.77 -1.87
C LEU A 212 15.60 -7.58 -1.36
N PRO A 213 16.54 -8.53 -1.54
CA PRO A 213 17.93 -8.30 -1.13
C PRO A 213 18.60 -7.16 -1.92
N LEU A 214 18.25 -6.96 -3.19
CA LEU A 214 18.80 -5.86 -4.00
C LEU A 214 18.31 -4.49 -3.50
N GLN A 215 17.02 -4.37 -3.15
CA GLN A 215 16.44 -3.16 -2.58
C GLN A 215 17.07 -2.83 -1.22
N ALA A 216 17.26 -3.85 -0.37
CA ALA A 216 17.95 -3.68 0.91
C ALA A 216 19.40 -3.22 0.74
N GLU A 217 20.11 -3.77 -0.26
CA GLU A 217 21.47 -3.37 -0.61
C GLU A 217 21.52 -1.93 -1.15
N LEU A 218 20.60 -1.55 -2.05
CA LEU A 218 20.46 -0.19 -2.57
C LEU A 218 20.21 0.81 -1.42
N ALA A 219 19.26 0.50 -0.53
CA ALA A 219 18.96 1.34 0.63
C ALA A 219 20.18 1.52 1.53
N ARG A 220 20.96 0.46 1.75
CA ARG A 220 22.20 0.51 2.53
C ARG A 220 23.24 1.39 1.86
N LEU A 221 23.54 1.18 0.57
CA LEU A 221 24.55 1.97 -0.17
C LEU A 221 24.21 3.47 -0.16
N VAL A 222 22.94 3.83 -0.38
CA VAL A 222 22.51 5.23 -0.36
C VAL A 222 22.59 5.83 1.05
N ARG A 223 22.29 5.06 2.11
CA ARG A 223 22.49 5.50 3.50
C ARG A 223 23.97 5.68 3.85
N GLU A 224 24.86 4.91 3.24
CA GLU A 224 26.31 5.02 3.37
C GLU A 224 26.92 6.14 2.52
N GLY A 225 26.12 6.82 1.70
CA GLY A 225 26.52 8.02 0.96
C GLY A 225 26.67 7.86 -0.54
N ALA A 226 26.29 6.72 -1.13
CA ALA A 226 26.31 6.56 -2.59
C ALA A 226 25.36 7.57 -3.27
N ASP A 227 25.85 8.26 -4.30
CA ASP A 227 25.10 9.29 -5.03
C ASP A 227 24.09 8.68 -6.01
N LEU A 228 22.88 8.43 -5.49
CA LEU A 228 21.70 8.13 -6.27
C LEU A 228 20.97 9.38 -6.77
N GLU A 229 21.18 10.53 -6.11
CA GLU A 229 20.44 11.76 -6.40
C GLU A 229 20.73 12.26 -7.82
N SER A 230 21.99 12.20 -8.25
CA SER A 230 22.37 12.55 -9.63
C SER A 230 21.62 11.72 -10.69
N ALA A 231 21.37 10.44 -10.40
CA ALA A 231 20.60 9.57 -11.28
C ALA A 231 19.10 9.93 -11.27
N VAL A 232 18.52 10.24 -10.11
CA VAL A 232 17.11 10.64 -9.98
C VAL A 232 16.86 12.00 -10.66
N VAL A 233 17.75 12.97 -10.47
CA VAL A 233 17.67 14.30 -11.12
C VAL A 233 17.71 14.21 -12.64
N ALA A 234 18.36 13.18 -13.22
CA ALA A 234 18.33 12.96 -14.66
C ALA A 234 16.93 12.68 -15.23
N PHE A 235 15.96 12.34 -14.37
CA PHE A 235 14.53 12.15 -14.69
C PHE A 235 13.66 13.36 -14.32
N ASP A 236 14.24 14.50 -13.94
CA ASP A 236 13.46 15.71 -13.67
C ASP A 236 12.74 16.21 -14.92
N SER A 237 11.42 16.05 -14.91
CA SER A 237 10.52 16.30 -16.03
C SER A 237 10.33 17.77 -16.38
N ARG A 238 10.88 18.70 -15.58
CA ARG A 238 10.94 20.12 -15.91
C ARG A 238 11.98 20.41 -17.00
N SER A 239 12.94 19.50 -17.19
CA SER A 239 13.88 19.52 -18.32
C SER A 239 13.35 18.70 -19.49
N GLU A 240 13.68 19.06 -20.74
CA GLU A 240 13.23 18.30 -21.91
C GLU A 240 13.77 16.85 -21.90
N ALA A 241 15.04 16.67 -21.51
CA ALA A 241 15.67 15.36 -21.44
C ALA A 241 15.07 14.50 -20.33
N GLY A 242 14.87 15.07 -19.13
CA GLY A 242 14.24 14.37 -18.01
C GLY A 242 12.77 14.04 -18.27
N PHE A 243 12.03 14.92 -18.95
CA PHE A 243 10.65 14.65 -19.38
C PHE A 243 10.60 13.39 -20.25
N LYS A 244 11.45 13.31 -21.28
CA LYS A 244 11.51 12.14 -22.18
C LYS A 244 11.87 10.87 -21.41
N ARG A 245 12.85 10.93 -20.49
CA ARG A 245 13.24 9.77 -19.68
C ARG A 245 12.13 9.31 -18.75
N LEU A 246 11.51 10.23 -18.02
CA LEU A 246 10.46 9.89 -17.07
C LEU A 246 9.20 9.41 -17.77
N HIS A 247 8.81 10.02 -18.89
CA HIS A 247 7.71 9.53 -19.72
C HIS A 247 7.96 8.08 -20.16
N LEU A 248 9.12 7.80 -20.75
CA LEU A 248 9.49 6.44 -21.19
C LEU A 248 9.57 5.44 -20.03
N LEU A 249 9.96 5.87 -18.83
CA LEU A 249 9.94 5.02 -17.64
C LEU A 249 8.51 4.68 -17.24
N LEU A 250 7.61 5.67 -17.23
CA LEU A 250 6.21 5.47 -16.86
C LEU A 250 5.47 4.60 -17.87
N GLU A 251 5.73 4.74 -19.17
CA GLU A 251 5.15 3.87 -20.22
C GLU A 251 5.56 2.39 -20.10
N ARG A 252 6.68 2.10 -19.41
CA ARG A 252 7.14 0.72 -19.15
C ARG A 252 6.44 0.08 -17.95
N GLN A 253 5.74 0.85 -17.13
CA GLN A 253 5.06 0.32 -15.96
C GLN A 253 3.76 -0.35 -16.40
N THR A 254 3.74 -1.68 -16.36
CA THR A 254 2.60 -2.54 -16.76
C THR A 254 2.06 -3.30 -15.56
#